data_AF-A0A2P0AYB0-F1
#
_entry.id   AF-A0A2P0AYB0-F1
#
_cell.length_a   1.000
_cell.length_b   1.000
_cell.length_c   1.000
_cell.angle_alpha   90.00
_cell.angle_beta   90.00
_cell.angle_gamma   90.00
#
_symmetry.space_group_name_H-M   'P 1'
#
loop_
_entity.id
_entity.type
_entity.pdbx_description
1 polymer ?
#
loop_
_entity_poly.entity_id
_entity_poly.type
_entity_poly.pdbx_seq_one_letter_code
_entity_poly.pdbx_strand_id
1 'polypeptide(L)'
;MTRNTPSLEHIRIEFACEEGALRRTLGVIEARGFSVRSMQMGSDGDRAVMTLALAPMDPSRRIDTLLRQLDRVYAVENAIHLSNDTRVAEVVHVANG
;
A
#
# COMPACT_ATOMS: atom_id res chain seq x y z
N MET A 1 25.76 9.78 15.37
CA MET A 1 24.85 8.67 15.03
C MET A 1 23.90 9.14 13.95
N THR A 2 24.24 8.94 12.68
CA THR A 2 23.34 9.23 11.56
C THR A 2 22.21 8.21 11.57
N ARG A 3 20.95 8.65 11.76
CA ARG A 3 19.79 7.79 11.55
C ARG A 3 19.80 7.44 10.06
N ASN A 4 20.16 6.20 9.73
CA ASN A 4 19.97 5.66 8.40
C ASN A 4 18.47 5.49 8.22
N THR A 5 17.79 6.50 7.68
CA THR A 5 16.36 6.41 7.41
C THR A 5 16.20 5.35 6.31
N PRO A 6 15.53 4.21 6.58
CA PRO A 6 15.31 3.22 5.54
C PRO A 6 14.56 3.88 4.38
N SER A 7 14.97 3.62 3.14
CA SER A 7 14.26 4.10 1.96
C SER A 7 12.81 3.60 2.04
N LEU A 8 11.87 4.54 1.93
CA LEU A 8 10.46 4.20 1.89
C LEU A 8 10.09 3.82 0.46
N GLU A 9 9.41 2.69 0.32
CA GLU A 9 8.78 2.25 -0.92
C GLU A 9 7.33 2.70 -0.90
N HIS A 10 6.86 3.32 -1.99
CA HIS A 10 5.48 3.80 -2.09
C HIS A 10 4.71 2.93 -3.06
N ILE A 11 3.60 2.32 -2.63
CA ILE A 11 2.78 1.50 -3.52
C ILE A 11 1.34 1.98 -3.55
N ARG A 12 0.68 1.73 -4.68
CA ARG A 12 -0.77 1.88 -4.83
C ARG A 12 -1.36 0.51 -5.14
N ILE A 13 -2.45 0.18 -4.45
CA ILE A 13 -3.21 -1.05 -4.63
C ILE A 13 -4.66 -0.68 -4.91
N GLU A 14 -5.22 -1.31 -5.93
CA GLU A 14 -6.64 -1.24 -6.29
C GLU A 14 -7.25 -2.61 -6.00
N PHE A 15 -8.38 -2.62 -5.30
CA PHE A 15 -9.07 -3.85 -4.94
C PHE A 15 -10.59 -3.68 -4.95
N ALA A 16 -11.29 -4.76 -5.24
CA ALA A 16 -12.71 -4.87 -5.01
C ALA A 16 -12.99 -4.86 -3.49
N CYS A 17 -14.07 -4.20 -3.06
CA CYS A 17 -14.53 -4.08 -1.67
C CYS A 17 -15.11 -5.40 -1.13
N GLU A 18 -14.35 -6.48 -1.27
CA GLU A 18 -14.69 -7.82 -0.80
C GLU A 18 -14.30 -8.01 0.67
N GLU A 19 -15.05 -8.85 1.37
CA GLU A 19 -14.79 -9.12 2.78
C GLU A 19 -13.35 -9.63 2.98
N GLY A 20 -12.64 -8.98 3.91
CA GLY A 20 -11.28 -9.34 4.28
C GLY A 20 -10.21 -9.00 3.24
N ALA A 21 -10.52 -8.30 2.14
CA ALA A 21 -9.53 -7.90 1.13
C ALA A 21 -8.38 -7.11 1.76
N LEU A 22 -8.71 -6.06 2.53
CA LEU A 22 -7.72 -5.27 3.25
C LEU A 22 -6.86 -6.12 4.20
N ARG A 23 -7.49 -6.98 5.00
CA ARG A 23 -6.78 -7.85 5.95
C ARG A 23 -5.79 -8.78 5.25
N ARG A 24 -6.19 -9.41 4.14
CA ARG A 24 -5.33 -10.29 3.35
C ARG A 24 -4.16 -9.51 2.75
N THR A 25 -4.44 -8.35 2.16
CA THR A 25 -3.43 -7.47 1.56
C THR A 25 -2.39 -7.04 2.59
N LEU A 26 -2.79 -6.54 3.76
CA LEU A 26 -1.87 -6.18 4.84
C LEU A 26 -1.09 -7.38 5.37
N GLY A 27 -1.75 -8.54 5.51
CA GLY A 27 -1.09 -9.78 5.92
C GLY A 27 0.03 -10.20 4.97
N VAL A 28 -0.15 -10.07 3.65
CA VAL A 28 0.91 -10.34 2.66
C VAL A 28 2.07 -9.36 2.80
N ILE A 29 1.78 -8.07 3.00
CA ILE A 29 2.81 -7.03 3.17
C ILE A 29 3.69 -7.33 4.39
N GLU A 30 3.07 -7.59 5.53
CA GLU A 30 3.77 -7.88 6.78
C GLU A 30 4.55 -9.20 6.70
N ALA A 31 3.95 -10.26 6.15
CA ALA A 31 4.60 -11.56 5.96
C ALA A 31 5.81 -11.49 5.01
N ARG A 32 5.89 -10.46 4.15
CA ARG A 32 7.05 -10.21 3.28
C ARG A 32 8.10 -9.31 3.91
N GLY A 33 7.94 -8.93 5.17
CA GLY A 33 8.94 -8.18 5.91
C GLY A 33 8.93 -6.69 5.58
N PHE A 34 7.76 -6.14 5.28
CA PHE A 34 7.57 -4.69 5.14
C PHE A 34 6.71 -4.17 6.29
N SER A 35 7.17 -3.10 6.94
CA SER A 35 6.38 -2.36 7.92
C SER A 35 5.62 -1.24 7.23
N VAL A 36 4.31 -1.15 7.48
CA VAL A 36 3.49 -0.02 7.02
C VAL A 36 3.83 1.22 7.85
N ARG A 37 4.15 2.34 7.18
CA ARG A 37 4.47 3.63 7.81
C ARG A 37 3.36 4.65 7.67
N SER A 38 2.68 4.62 6.54
CA SER A 38 1.45 5.37 6.33
C SER A 38 0.55 4.60 5.37
N MET A 39 -0.75 4.87 5.49
CA MET A 39 -1.79 4.29 4.67
C MET A 39 -2.85 5.36 4.44
N GLN A 40 -3.19 5.59 3.17
CA GLN A 40 -4.36 6.37 2.78
C GLN A 40 -5.23 5.48 1.92
N MET A 41 -6.53 5.45 2.22
CA MET A 41 -7.48 4.64 1.48
C MET A 41 -8.73 5.46 1.20
N GLY A 42 -9.25 5.29 -0.01
CA GLY A 42 -10.55 5.79 -0.41
C GLY A 42 -11.33 4.67 -1.10
N SER A 43 -12.65 4.73 -1.03
CA SER A 43 -13.52 3.78 -1.70
C SER A 43 -14.66 4.51 -2.39
N ASP A 44 -15.08 3.97 -3.53
CA ASP A 44 -16.25 4.39 -4.27
C ASP A 44 -17.02 3.12 -4.70
N GLY A 45 -18.20 2.94 -4.13
CA GLY A 45 -19.01 1.73 -4.33
C GLY A 45 -18.26 0.44 -3.99
N ASP A 46 -18.12 -0.43 -4.99
CA ASP A 46 -17.47 -1.74 -4.88
C ASP A 46 -15.96 -1.69 -5.14
N ARG A 47 -15.37 -0.51 -5.32
CA ARG A 47 -13.93 -0.32 -5.55
C ARG A 47 -13.28 0.44 -4.43
N ALA A 48 -12.06 0.03 -4.12
CA ALA A 48 -11.19 0.76 -3.21
C ALA A 48 -9.78 0.91 -3.76
N VAL A 49 -9.17 2.01 -3.33
CA VAL A 49 -7.83 2.40 -3.67
C VAL A 49 -7.08 2.68 -2.38
N MET A 50 -5.93 2.05 -2.21
CA MET A 50 -5.05 2.25 -1.07
C MET A 50 -3.65 2.63 -1.53
N THR A 51 -3.11 3.70 -0.95
CA THR A 51 -1.70 4.10 -1.10
C THR A 51 -0.97 3.87 0.22
N LEU A 52 0.19 3.23 0.16
CA LEU A 52 0.99 2.85 1.31
C LEU A 52 2.41 3.39 1.19
N ALA A 53 2.97 3.86 2.30
CA ALA A 53 4.42 3.98 2.45
C ALA A 53 4.93 2.80 3.28
N LEU A 54 5.87 2.04 2.73
CA LEU A 54 6.41 0.82 3.31
C LEU A 54 7.88 1.00 3.62
N ALA A 55 8.30 0.54 4.80
CA ALA A 55 9.72 0.41 5.12
C ALA A 55 10.11 -1.08 5.05
N PRO A 56 11.11 -1.46 4.26
CA PRO A 56 11.67 -2.81 4.34
C PRO A 56 12.27 -3.04 5.73
N MET A 57 11.99 -4.18 6.35
CA MET A 57 12.55 -4.53 7.66
C MET A 57 14.06 -4.79 7.59
N ASP A 58 14.58 -5.20 6.43
CA ASP A 58 16.00 -5.39 6.15
C ASP A 58 16.32 -5.14 4.65
N PRO A 59 17.60 -4.93 4.27
CA PRO A 59 17.98 -4.57 2.89
C PRO A 59 17.73 -5.66 1.83
N SER A 60 17.41 -6.89 2.22
CA SER A 60 17.15 -7.99 1.27
C SER A 60 15.73 -7.95 0.71
N ARG A 61 14.83 -7.16 1.30
CA ARG A 61 13.42 -7.07 0.89
C ARG A 61 13.29 -6.27 -0.39
N ARG A 62 12.62 -6.87 -1.39
CA ARG A 62 12.48 -6.31 -2.73
C ARG A 62 11.02 -6.03 -3.03
N ILE A 63 10.72 -4.78 -3.39
CA ILE A 63 9.36 -4.33 -3.66
C ILE A 63 8.72 -5.12 -4.81
N ASP A 64 9.47 -5.44 -5.86
CA ASP A 64 8.97 -6.24 -7.00
C ASP A 64 8.49 -7.63 -6.58
N THR A 65 9.11 -8.22 -5.56
CA THR A 65 8.67 -9.52 -5.02
C THR A 65 7.37 -9.37 -4.26
N LEU A 66 7.18 -8.27 -3.51
CA LEU A 66 5.91 -7.99 -2.84
C LEU A 66 4.79 -7.78 -3.86
N LEU A 67 5.01 -6.96 -4.89
CA LEU A 67 3.99 -6.69 -5.92
C LEU A 67 3.50 -7.97 -6.61
N ARG A 68 4.43 -8.84 -7.04
CA ARG A 68 4.06 -10.15 -7.63
C ARG A 68 3.24 -11.06 -6.71
N GLN A 69 3.30 -10.85 -5.39
CA GLN A 69 2.51 -11.61 -4.42
C GLN A 69 1.15 -10.96 -4.18
N LEU A 70 1.10 -9.62 -4.17
CA LEU A 70 -0.13 -8.85 -4.09
C LEU A 70 -1.04 -9.13 -5.30
N ASP A 71 -0.46 -9.27 -6.50
CA ASP A 71 -1.19 -9.65 -7.72
C ASP A 71 -1.92 -11.00 -7.62
N ARG A 72 -1.59 -11.83 -6.62
CA ARG A 72 -2.21 -13.15 -6.38
C ARG A 72 -3.25 -13.12 -5.27
N VAL A 73 -3.43 -11.99 -4.59
CA VAL A 73 -4.38 -11.87 -3.49
C VAL A 73 -5.78 -11.74 -4.06
N TYR A 74 -6.70 -12.57 -3.55
CA TYR A 74 -8.11 -12.47 -3.93
C TYR A 74 -8.66 -11.06 -3.64
N ALA A 75 -9.32 -10.50 -4.66
CA ALA A 75 -9.85 -9.15 -4.73
C ALA A 75 -8.83 -8.02 -4.99
N VAL A 76 -7.52 -8.29 -5.05
CA VAL A 76 -6.55 -7.31 -5.60
C VAL A 76 -6.64 -7.33 -7.11
N GLU A 77 -6.82 -6.14 -7.69
CA GLU A 77 -7.01 -5.95 -9.14
C GLU A 77 -5.77 -5.38 -9.79
N ASN A 78 -5.05 -4.53 -9.05
CA ASN A 78 -3.81 -3.94 -9.50
C ASN A 78 -2.92 -3.53 -8.31
N ALA A 79 -1.61 -3.74 -8.41
CA ALA A 79 -0.64 -3.27 -7.44
C ALA A 79 0.60 -2.71 -8.16
N ILE A 80 0.91 -1.44 -7.94
CA ILE A 80 2.00 -0.76 -8.63
C ILE A 80 2.99 -0.11 -7.66
N HIS A 81 4.26 -0.11 -8.05
CA HIS A 81 5.28 0.70 -7.39
C HIS A 81 5.18 2.15 -7.89
N LEU A 82 5.10 3.10 -6.97
CA LEU A 82 5.14 4.52 -7.27
C LEU A 82 6.62 4.96 -7.19
N SER A 83 7.33 4.86 -8.32
CA SER A 83 8.72 5.33 -8.43
C SER A 83 8.76 6.87 -8.51
N ASN A 84 8.55 7.51 -7.35
CA ASN A 84 8.58 8.96 -7.06
C ASN A 84 7.56 9.89 -7.74
N ASP A 85 7.04 10.80 -6.89
CA ASP A 85 6.28 12.04 -7.14
C ASP A 85 4.77 11.96 -7.45
N THR A 86 4.04 11.21 -6.64
CA THR A 86 2.66 11.63 -6.35
C THR A 86 2.54 11.84 -4.86
N ARG A 87 2.74 13.10 -4.43
CA ARG A 87 2.17 13.55 -3.16
C ARG A 87 0.67 13.31 -3.28
N VAL A 88 0.17 12.31 -2.57
CA VAL A 88 -1.27 12.10 -2.47
C VAL A 88 -1.82 13.37 -1.82
N ALA A 89 -2.52 14.18 -2.62
CA ALA A 89 -3.17 15.36 -2.11
C ALA A 89 -4.22 14.89 -1.09
N GLU A 90 -4.13 15.45 0.12
CA GLU A 90 -5.16 15.28 1.14
C GLU A 90 -6.51 15.70 0.53
N VAL A 91 -7.42 14.73 0.39
CA VAL A 91 -8.80 15.05 0.01
C VAL A 91 -9.43 15.66 1.24
N VAL A 92 -9.45 17.00 1.30
CA VAL A 92 -10.24 17.73 2.28
C VAL A 92 -11.69 17.34 2.06
N HIS A 93 -12.21 16.48 2.93
CA HIS A 93 -13.64 16.17 2.97
C HIS A 93 -14.35 17.41 3.52
N VAL A 94 -14.79 18.30 2.63
CA VAL A 94 -15.71 19.38 3.00
C VAL A 94 -17.07 18.73 3.22
N ALA A 95 -17.39 18.45 4.48
CA ALA A 95 -18.74 18.11 4.88
C ALA A 95 -19.62 19.35 4.64
N ASN A 96 -20.32 19.37 3.51
CA ASN A 96 -21.46 20.26 3.32
C ASN A 96 -22.68 19.56 3.92
N GLY A 97 -23.08 19.98 5.12
CA GLY A 97 -24.27 19.53 5.83
C GLY A 97 -24.48 20.32 7.10
#